data_AF-A0A1I3PKL7-F1
#
_entry.id   AF-A0A1I3PKL7-F1
#
_cell.length_a   1.000
_cell.length_b   1.000
_cell.length_c   1.000
_cell.angle_alpha   90.00
_cell.angle_beta   90.00
_cell.angle_gamma   90.00
#
_symmetry.space_group_name_H-M   'P 1'
#
loop_
_entity.id
_entity.type
_entity.pdbx_description
1 polymer ?
#
loop_
_entity_poly.entity_id
_entity_poly.type
_entity_poly.pdbx_seq_one_letter_code
_entity_poly.pdbx_strand_id
1 'polypeptide(L)'
;MEYFIDWITKIVLFLLLAMVADALLPSGVMRKYARLVMSILLLLIFLGPLLQILNIDPERLVQHANTTMEQQWDAETLDENIESKKNEILEGQDAYKLEQVTQALTAELATPLKEEQNLALVHVEMSFQEEPYSLETLNNLTLTLSRDEERQAVENVEISIMDEVATKEDDQDPELLQWIADYLDLDKEQISIRWEEEDE
;
A
#
# COMPACT_ATOMS: atom_id res chain seq x y z
N MET A 1 11.19 -27.71 -51.60
CA MET A 1 12.39 -28.53 -51.90
C MET A 1 13.60 -27.67 -52.19
N GLU A 2 13.53 -26.72 -53.12
CA GLU A 2 14.64 -25.81 -53.45
C GLU A 2 15.15 -25.00 -52.25
N TYR A 3 14.25 -24.44 -51.43
CA TYR A 3 14.61 -23.74 -50.19
C TYR A 3 15.42 -24.60 -49.21
N PHE A 4 15.06 -25.88 -49.04
CA PHE A 4 15.74 -26.79 -48.14
C PHE A 4 17.13 -27.16 -48.67
N ILE A 5 17.25 -27.33 -49.99
CA ILE A 5 18.53 -27.57 -50.66
C ILE A 5 19.44 -26.34 -50.50
N ASP A 6 18.94 -25.14 -50.80
CA ASP A 6 19.67 -23.88 -50.64
C ASP A 6 20.13 -23.65 -49.19
N TRP A 7 19.26 -23.92 -48.21
CA TRP A 7 19.62 -23.84 -46.79
C TRP A 7 20.72 -24.84 -46.40
N ILE A 8 20.62 -26.10 -46.81
CA ILE A 8 21.67 -27.09 -46.56
C ILE A 8 22.97 -26.65 -47.24
N THR A 9 22.92 -26.15 -48.48
CA THR A 9 24.09 -25.65 -49.19
C THR A 9 24.76 -24.51 -48.42
N LYS A 10 23.98 -23.58 -47.85
CA LYS A 10 24.50 -22.50 -47.00
C LYS A 10 25.18 -23.03 -45.73
N ILE A 11 24.62 -24.06 -45.08
CA ILE A 11 25.26 -24.71 -43.92
C ILE A 11 26.57 -25.37 -44.32
N VAL A 12 26.57 -26.15 -45.39
CA VAL A 12 27.78 -26.84 -45.86
C VAL A 12 28.86 -25.83 -46.21
N LEU A 13 28.51 -24.75 -46.93
CA LEU A 13 29.44 -23.68 -47.26
C LEU A 13 29.99 -22.99 -46.00
N PHE A 14 29.13 -22.71 -45.03
CA PHE A 14 29.54 -22.12 -43.75
C PHE A 14 30.48 -23.06 -42.98
N LEU A 15 30.20 -24.37 -42.91
CA LEU A 15 31.04 -25.34 -42.23
C LEU A 15 32.43 -25.44 -42.88
N LEU A 16 32.50 -25.41 -44.21
CA LEU A 16 33.77 -25.37 -44.93
C LEU A 16 34.56 -24.11 -44.59
N LEU A 17 33.91 -22.94 -44.59
CA LEU A 17 34.55 -21.68 -44.24
C LEU A 17 34.99 -21.67 -42.78
N ALA A 18 34.16 -22.17 -41.86
CA ALA A 18 34.46 -22.29 -40.45
C ALA A 18 35.66 -23.22 -40.20
N MET A 19 35.79 -24.30 -40.96
CA MET A 19 36.95 -25.20 -40.89
C MET A 19 38.24 -24.50 -41.33
N VAL A 20 38.19 -23.74 -42.43
CA VAL A 20 39.33 -22.92 -42.88
C VAL A 20 39.67 -21.85 -41.84
N ALA A 21 38.66 -21.17 -41.29
CA ALA A 21 38.85 -20.16 -40.25
C ALA A 21 39.45 -20.74 -38.97
N ASP A 22 38.97 -21.89 -38.47
CA ASP A 22 39.54 -22.55 -37.27
C ASP A 22 40.99 -23.02 -37.49
N ALA A 23 41.35 -23.40 -38.72
CA ALA A 23 42.73 -23.76 -39.09
C ALA A 23 43.67 -22.54 -39.13
N LEU A 24 43.17 -21.37 -39.51
CA LEU A 24 43.93 -20.11 -39.55
C LEU A 24 44.09 -19.45 -38.18
N LEU A 25 43.23 -19.80 -37.21
CA LEU A 25 43.23 -19.18 -35.89
C LEU A 25 44.42 -19.67 -35.03
N PRO A 26 45.25 -18.76 -34.48
CA PRO A 26 46.35 -19.13 -33.59
C PRO A 26 45.82 -19.72 -32.28
N SER A 27 46.60 -20.60 -31.64
CA SER A 27 46.24 -21.17 -30.33
C SER A 27 46.15 -20.07 -29.26
N GLY A 28 45.14 -20.14 -28.40
CA GLY A 28 44.95 -19.17 -27.32
C GLY A 28 43.49 -18.84 -27.04
N VAL A 29 43.28 -17.83 -26.18
CA VAL A 29 41.95 -17.42 -25.72
C VAL A 29 41.09 -16.91 -26.88
N MET A 30 41.69 -16.24 -27.87
CA MET A 30 40.99 -15.72 -29.05
C MET A 30 40.35 -16.83 -29.90
N ARG A 31 41.03 -17.98 -30.06
CA ARG A 31 40.46 -19.15 -30.76
C ARG A 31 39.24 -19.72 -30.03
N LYS A 32 39.23 -19.68 -28.68
CA LYS A 32 38.07 -20.11 -27.88
C LYS A 32 36.86 -19.21 -28.15
N TYR A 33 37.05 -17.88 -28.15
CA TYR A 33 35.97 -16.93 -28.44
C TYR A 33 35.48 -17.03 -29.88
N ALA A 34 36.40 -17.13 -30.86
CA ALA A 34 36.02 -17.28 -32.26
C ALA A 34 35.23 -18.58 -32.52
N ARG A 35 35.61 -19.69 -31.86
CA ARG A 35 34.85 -20.95 -31.92
C ARG A 35 33.46 -20.82 -31.32
N LEU A 36 33.33 -20.12 -30.19
CA LEU A 36 32.02 -19.85 -29.58
C LEU A 36 31.12 -19.08 -30.55
N VAL A 37 31.63 -17.99 -31.13
CA VAL A 37 30.87 -17.18 -32.09
C VAL A 37 30.49 -18.01 -33.32
N MET A 38 31.42 -18.80 -33.89
CA MET A 38 31.12 -19.69 -35.00
C MET A 38 30.03 -20.72 -34.67
N SER A 39 30.02 -21.29 -33.46
CA SER A 39 28.96 -22.18 -33.00
C SER A 39 27.60 -21.47 -32.88
N ILE A 40 27.59 -20.23 -32.39
CA ILE A 40 26.36 -19.42 -32.31
C ILE A 40 25.86 -19.08 -33.71
N LEU A 41 26.75 -18.68 -34.62
CA LEU A 41 26.39 -18.42 -36.02
C LEU A 41 25.82 -19.67 -36.70
N LEU A 42 26.43 -20.83 -36.47
CA LEU A 42 25.92 -22.10 -36.96
C LEU A 42 24.50 -22.35 -36.45
N LEU A 43 24.30 -22.22 -35.13
CA LEU A 43 22.99 -22.36 -34.50
C LEU A 43 21.95 -21.40 -35.10
N LEU A 44 22.34 -20.16 -35.38
CA LEU A 44 21.47 -19.16 -35.98
C LEU A 44 21.03 -19.53 -37.40
N ILE A 45 21.97 -20.05 -38.21
CA ILE A 45 21.68 -20.56 -39.56
C ILE A 45 20.75 -21.77 -39.48
N PHE A 46 20.91 -22.63 -38.48
CA PHE A 46 20.02 -23.77 -38.24
C PHE A 46 18.61 -23.36 -37.78
N LEU A 47 18.48 -22.24 -37.09
CA LEU A 47 17.23 -21.81 -36.48
C LEU A 47 16.15 -21.48 -37.51
N GLY A 48 16.52 -20.94 -38.67
CA GLY A 48 15.57 -20.54 -39.72
C GLY A 48 14.51 -21.59 -40.09
N PRO A 49 14.88 -22.76 -40.63
CA PRO A 49 13.90 -23.80 -40.97
C PRO A 49 13.29 -24.48 -39.75
N LEU A 50 13.97 -24.49 -38.60
CA LEU A 50 13.36 -24.98 -37.35
C LEU A 50 12.12 -24.14 -37.01
N LEU A 51 12.23 -22.82 -37.11
CA LEU A 51 11.08 -21.92 -36.92
C LEU A 51 9.97 -22.18 -37.95
N GLN A 52 10.32 -22.47 -39.21
CA GLN A 52 9.33 -22.82 -40.24
C GLN A 52 8.60 -24.13 -39.95
N ILE A 53 9.30 -25.17 -39.48
CA ILE A 53 8.67 -26.45 -39.08
C ILE A 53 7.70 -26.23 -37.92
N LEU A 54 8.04 -25.31 -37.02
CA LEU A 54 7.21 -24.92 -35.88
C LEU A 54 6.13 -23.90 -36.25
N ASN A 55 6.06 -23.44 -37.52
CA ASN A 55 5.20 -22.36 -38.00
C ASN A 55 5.31 -21.07 -37.16
N ILE A 56 6.50 -20.77 -36.67
CA ILE A 56 6.80 -19.57 -35.90
C ILE A 56 7.29 -18.47 -36.85
N ASP A 57 6.58 -17.35 -36.84
CA ASP A 57 6.98 -16.13 -37.55
C ASP A 57 7.64 -15.15 -36.56
N PRO A 58 8.97 -14.95 -36.62
CA PRO A 58 9.68 -14.07 -35.70
C PRO A 58 9.27 -12.61 -35.85
N GLU A 59 8.87 -12.16 -37.04
CA GLU A 59 8.45 -10.78 -37.29
C GLU A 59 7.11 -10.50 -36.57
N ARG A 60 6.19 -11.47 -36.62
CA ARG A 60 4.94 -11.42 -35.86
C ARG A 60 5.17 -11.43 -34.35
N LEU A 61 6.11 -12.25 -33.85
CA LEU A 61 6.44 -12.27 -32.42
C LEU A 61 6.95 -10.92 -31.93
N VAL A 62 7.83 -10.28 -32.71
CA VAL A 62 8.35 -8.95 -32.37
C VAL A 62 7.26 -7.89 -32.42
N GLN A 63 6.39 -7.92 -33.43
CA GLN A 63 5.25 -7.00 -33.53
C GLN A 63 4.30 -7.14 -32.34
N HIS A 64 3.96 -8.37 -31.97
CA HIS A 64 3.13 -8.63 -30.79
C HIS A 64 3.79 -8.13 -29.51
N ALA A 65 5.07 -8.45 -29.30
CA ALA A 65 5.81 -7.98 -28.13
C ALA A 65 5.81 -6.45 -28.03
N ASN A 66 6.06 -5.74 -29.13
CA ASN A 66 6.05 -4.28 -29.15
C ASN A 66 4.66 -3.70 -28.85
N THR A 67 3.61 -4.27 -29.45
CA THR A 67 2.22 -3.82 -29.23
C THR A 67 1.79 -4.04 -27.78
N THR A 68 2.13 -5.19 -27.19
CA THR A 68 1.86 -5.46 -25.77
C THR A 68 2.64 -4.52 -24.86
N MET A 69 3.90 -4.23 -25.17
CA MET A 69 4.72 -3.31 -24.38
C MET A 69 4.13 -1.89 -24.38
N GLU A 70 3.66 -1.42 -25.54
CA GLU A 70 3.07 -0.09 -25.71
C GLU A 70 1.70 0.03 -25.02
N GLN A 71 0.90 -1.05 -25.01
CA GLN A 71 -0.39 -1.08 -24.33
C GLN A 71 -0.30 -1.23 -22.81
N GLN A 72 0.76 -1.88 -22.31
CA GLN A 72 0.92 -2.14 -20.88
C GLN A 72 1.61 -0.97 -20.13
N TRP A 73 2.18 -0.02 -20.87
CA TRP A 73 2.83 1.17 -20.31
C TRP A 73 2.10 2.46 -20.71
N ASP A 74 0.80 2.48 -20.48
CA ASP A 74 0.09 3.76 -20.41
C ASP A 74 0.46 4.43 -19.07
N ALA A 75 1.54 5.21 -19.10
CA ALA A 75 2.16 5.82 -17.93
C ALA A 75 1.16 6.63 -17.08
N GLU A 76 0.13 7.22 -17.73
CA GLU A 76 -0.91 7.99 -17.08
C GLU A 76 -1.80 7.11 -16.18
N THR A 77 -2.19 5.93 -16.66
CA THR A 77 -2.98 4.97 -15.86
C THR A 77 -2.17 4.37 -14.71
N LEU A 78 -0.86 4.23 -14.87
CA LEU A 78 0.02 3.71 -13.82
C LEU A 78 0.20 4.74 -12.69
N ASP A 79 0.38 6.02 -13.04
CA ASP A 79 0.49 7.12 -12.08
C ASP A 79 -0.81 7.28 -11.27
N GLU A 80 -1.98 7.23 -11.92
CA GLU A 80 -3.28 7.32 -11.23
C GLU A 80 -3.48 6.18 -10.21
N ASN A 81 -3.13 4.94 -10.60
CA ASN A 81 -3.22 3.79 -9.69
C ASN A 81 -2.24 3.91 -8.51
N ILE A 82 -1.05 4.45 -8.74
CA ILE A 82 -0.05 4.68 -7.69
C ILE A 82 -0.53 5.76 -6.73
N GLU A 83 -1.05 6.88 -7.22
CA GLU A 83 -1.58 7.95 -6.38
C GLU A 83 -2.80 7.50 -5.56
N SER A 84 -3.73 6.77 -6.18
CA SER A 84 -4.88 6.19 -5.49
C SER A 84 -4.45 5.25 -4.36
N LYS A 85 -3.51 4.33 -4.63
CA LYS A 85 -2.99 3.40 -3.62
C LYS A 85 -2.22 4.11 -2.52
N LYS A 86 -1.47 5.17 -2.84
CA LYS A 86 -0.80 6.02 -1.86
C LYS A 86 -1.83 6.67 -0.92
N ASN A 87 -2.90 7.24 -1.45
CA ASN A 87 -3.93 7.89 -0.63
C ASN A 87 -4.64 6.89 0.29
N GLU A 88 -5.04 5.72 -0.24
CA GLU A 88 -5.64 4.64 0.56
C GLU A 88 -4.73 4.19 1.73
N ILE A 89 -3.42 4.10 1.48
CA ILE A 89 -2.43 3.75 2.49
C ILE A 89 -2.25 4.85 3.54
N LEU A 90 -2.33 6.13 3.16
CA LEU A 90 -2.24 7.25 4.09
C LEU A 90 -3.47 7.33 4.98
N GLU A 91 -4.68 7.24 4.40
CA GLU A 91 -5.94 7.23 5.16
C GLU A 91 -5.99 6.09 6.19
N GLY A 92 -5.57 4.88 5.79
CA GLY A 92 -5.52 3.74 6.71
C GLY A 92 -4.49 3.89 7.83
N GLN A 93 -3.34 4.52 7.55
CA GLN A 93 -2.34 4.80 8.59
C GLN A 93 -2.81 5.87 9.55
N ASP A 94 -3.49 6.90 9.07
CA ASP A 94 -3.95 8.01 9.89
C ASP A 94 -5.05 7.57 10.86
N ALA A 95 -6.01 6.77 10.39
CA ALA A 95 -7.01 6.14 11.24
C ALA A 95 -6.38 5.24 12.32
N TYR A 96 -5.34 4.48 11.95
CA TYR A 96 -4.62 3.63 12.91
C TYR A 96 -3.88 4.44 13.98
N LYS A 97 -3.19 5.53 13.60
CA LYS A 97 -2.52 6.42 14.57
C LYS A 97 -3.54 7.02 15.55
N LEU A 98 -4.67 7.50 15.04
CA LEU A 98 -5.74 8.10 15.84
C LEU A 98 -6.31 7.11 16.86
N GLU A 99 -6.58 5.88 16.44
CA GLU A 99 -7.03 4.80 17.31
C GLU A 99 -6.00 4.51 18.42
N GLN A 100 -4.71 4.45 18.09
CA GLN A 100 -3.66 4.21 19.08
C GLN A 100 -3.56 5.32 20.13
N VAL A 101 -3.65 6.58 19.71
CA VAL A 101 -3.65 7.74 20.64
C VAL A 101 -4.89 7.72 21.52
N THR A 102 -6.06 7.39 20.96
CA THR A 102 -7.34 7.27 21.69
C THR A 102 -7.28 6.16 22.73
N GLN A 103 -6.78 5.00 22.36
CA GLN A 103 -6.67 3.87 23.27
C GLN A 103 -5.65 4.14 24.40
N ALA A 104 -4.53 4.81 24.10
CA ALA A 104 -3.54 5.20 25.10
C ALA A 104 -4.12 6.16 26.14
N LEU A 105 -4.82 7.22 25.68
CA LEU A 105 -5.44 8.21 26.56
C LEU A 105 -6.58 7.60 27.38
N THR A 106 -7.38 6.73 26.76
CA THR A 106 -8.46 6.00 27.46
C THR A 106 -7.90 5.17 28.62
N ALA A 107 -6.79 4.45 28.39
CA ALA A 107 -6.15 3.65 29.44
C ALA A 107 -5.57 4.51 30.57
N GLU A 108 -5.03 5.68 30.23
CA GLU A 108 -4.48 6.64 31.19
C GLU A 108 -5.57 7.27 32.07
N LEU A 109 -6.73 7.63 31.50
CA LEU A 109 -7.83 8.27 32.21
C LEU A 109 -8.77 7.30 32.93
N ALA A 110 -8.96 6.08 32.43
CA ALA A 110 -9.92 5.12 33.00
C ALA A 110 -9.63 4.75 34.47
N THR A 111 -8.36 4.60 34.82
CA THR A 111 -7.94 4.23 36.19
C THR A 111 -8.22 5.35 37.20
N PRO A 112 -7.72 6.59 37.00
CA PRO A 112 -7.94 7.68 37.95
C PRO A 112 -9.41 8.15 38.00
N LEU A 113 -10.15 8.12 36.87
CA LEU A 113 -11.59 8.42 36.89
C LEU A 113 -12.38 7.44 37.75
N LYS A 114 -12.02 6.16 37.72
CA LYS A 114 -12.64 5.14 38.55
C LYS A 114 -12.24 5.25 40.02
N GLU A 115 -10.96 5.44 40.31
CA GLU A 115 -10.43 5.39 41.68
C GLU A 115 -10.67 6.70 42.46
N GLU A 116 -10.54 7.85 41.82
CA GLU A 116 -10.61 9.16 42.49
C GLU A 116 -12.00 9.79 42.40
N GLN A 117 -12.71 9.57 41.29
CA GLN A 117 -14.00 10.22 41.01
C GLN A 117 -15.19 9.24 41.05
N ASN A 118 -14.94 7.93 41.15
CA ASN A 118 -15.96 6.88 41.13
C ASN A 118 -16.86 6.95 39.88
N LEU A 119 -16.26 7.32 38.73
CA LEU A 119 -16.89 7.43 37.42
C LEU A 119 -16.29 6.41 36.45
N ALA A 120 -17.11 5.86 35.55
CA ALA A 120 -16.65 5.00 34.48
C ALA A 120 -16.50 5.82 33.17
N LEU A 121 -15.36 5.65 32.51
CA LEU A 121 -15.11 6.22 31.19
C LEU A 121 -15.71 5.29 30.12
N VAL A 122 -16.73 5.76 29.41
CA VAL A 122 -17.47 4.97 28.41
C VAL A 122 -16.88 5.15 27.02
N HIS A 123 -16.64 6.40 26.63
CA HIS A 123 -16.13 6.72 25.30
C HIS A 123 -15.24 7.97 25.33
N VAL A 124 -14.19 7.96 24.50
CA VAL A 124 -13.28 9.09 24.28
C VAL A 124 -13.30 9.40 22.80
N GLU A 125 -13.70 10.62 22.46
CA GLU A 125 -13.66 11.13 21.10
C GLU A 125 -12.71 12.33 21.04
N MET A 126 -11.79 12.30 20.08
CA MET A 126 -10.77 13.34 19.91
C MET A 126 -10.78 13.88 18.50
N SER A 127 -10.67 15.19 18.39
CA SER A 127 -10.46 15.88 17.11
C SER A 127 -9.16 16.67 17.16
N PHE A 128 -8.36 16.56 16.10
CA PHE A 128 -7.06 17.19 15.97
C PHE A 128 -7.10 18.22 14.84
N GLN A 129 -6.33 19.30 14.99
CA GLN A 129 -6.26 20.35 13.98
C GLN A 129 -5.28 20.01 12.85
N GLU A 130 -4.18 19.32 13.19
CA GLU A 130 -3.13 18.93 12.26
C GLU A 130 -2.34 17.71 12.75
N GLU A 131 -1.62 17.05 11.85
CA GLU A 131 -0.66 16.01 12.20
C GLU A 131 0.65 16.62 12.73
N PRO A 132 1.38 15.95 13.65
CA PRO A 132 1.10 14.62 14.20
C PRO A 132 0.00 14.65 15.27
N TYR A 133 -0.80 13.58 15.37
CA TYR A 133 -1.82 13.44 16.42
C TYR A 133 -1.14 13.34 17.81
N SER A 134 -1.23 14.41 18.59
CA SER A 134 -0.68 14.51 19.94
C SER A 134 -1.56 15.44 20.78
N LEU A 135 -1.37 15.43 22.11
CA LEU A 135 -2.08 16.35 23.00
C LEU A 135 -1.83 17.83 22.63
N GLU A 136 -0.69 18.16 22.00
CA GLU A 136 -0.35 19.51 21.56
C GLU A 136 -1.15 19.96 20.33
N THR A 137 -1.60 19.02 19.48
CA THR A 137 -2.39 19.30 18.26
C THR A 137 -3.88 19.02 18.44
N LEU A 138 -4.28 18.61 19.64
CA LEU A 138 -5.64 18.31 20.02
C LEU A 138 -6.47 19.60 20.00
N ASN A 139 -7.55 19.58 19.24
CA ASN A 139 -8.48 20.71 19.12
C ASN A 139 -9.62 20.59 20.13
N ASN A 140 -10.28 19.44 20.16
CA ASN A 140 -11.37 19.15 21.08
C ASN A 140 -11.33 17.70 21.57
N LEU A 141 -11.52 17.52 22.87
CA LEU A 141 -11.62 16.26 23.59
C LEU A 141 -13.04 16.13 24.15
N THR A 142 -13.77 15.11 23.71
CA THR A 142 -15.09 14.78 24.26
C THR A 142 -15.01 13.49 25.05
N LEU A 143 -15.39 13.57 26.33
CA LEU A 143 -15.39 12.44 27.26
C LEU A 143 -16.84 12.08 27.59
N THR A 144 -17.20 10.82 27.37
CA THR A 144 -18.51 10.29 27.80
C THR A 144 -18.32 9.49 29.07
N LEU A 145 -18.98 9.92 30.15
CA LEU A 145 -18.84 9.37 31.49
C LEU A 145 -20.17 8.78 31.97
N SER A 146 -20.10 7.69 32.73
CA SER A 146 -21.25 7.09 33.42
C SER A 146 -20.98 6.92 34.92
N ARG A 147 -22.05 6.97 35.72
CA ARG A 147 -22.02 6.88 37.19
C ARG A 147 -22.30 5.47 37.71
N ASP A 148 -22.61 4.52 36.84
CA ASP A 148 -23.04 3.17 37.21
C ASP A 148 -22.04 2.07 36.81
N GLU A 149 -21.88 1.05 37.67
CA GLU A 149 -20.80 0.05 37.58
C GLU A 149 -21.13 -1.16 36.67
N GLU A 150 -22.29 -1.23 36.00
CA GLU A 150 -22.72 -2.44 35.28
C GLU A 150 -23.26 -2.21 33.85
N ARG A 151 -22.38 -2.41 32.85
CA ARG A 151 -22.45 -3.45 31.77
C ARG A 151 -22.47 -3.03 30.29
N GLN A 152 -21.58 -3.77 29.60
CA GLN A 152 -21.67 -4.43 28.29
C GLN A 152 -21.16 -3.72 27.02
N ALA A 153 -20.05 -4.30 26.55
CA ALA A 153 -19.48 -4.27 25.21
C ALA A 153 -20.42 -3.80 24.07
N VAL A 154 -20.15 -2.58 23.63
CA VAL A 154 -20.25 -2.01 22.28
C VAL A 154 -20.99 -2.89 21.27
N GLU A 155 -22.23 -2.53 20.97
CA GLU A 155 -22.89 -2.92 19.73
C GLU A 155 -22.68 -1.81 18.67
N ASN A 156 -22.44 -2.29 17.46
CA ASN A 156 -21.92 -1.59 16.29
C ASN A 156 -22.74 -0.32 15.93
N VAL A 157 -22.08 0.84 15.79
CA VAL A 157 -22.74 2.06 15.31
C VAL A 157 -22.82 2.02 13.79
N GLU A 158 -24.03 1.79 13.27
CA GLU A 158 -24.40 2.02 11.89
C GLU A 158 -24.68 3.52 11.70
N ILE A 159 -23.83 4.20 10.94
CA ILE A 159 -23.93 5.65 10.69
C ILE A 159 -25.15 5.90 9.79
N SER A 160 -26.24 6.41 10.36
CA SER A 160 -27.32 7.05 9.61
C SER A 160 -27.27 8.57 9.82
N ILE A 161 -27.09 9.26 8.71
CA ILE A 161 -26.99 10.72 8.59
C ILE A 161 -28.39 11.34 8.72
N MET A 162 -28.44 12.46 9.45
CA MET A 162 -29.53 13.45 9.60
C MET A 162 -30.71 13.03 10.47
N ASP A 163 -30.74 13.56 11.71
CA ASP A 163 -31.80 14.49 12.10
C ASP A 163 -31.36 15.43 13.23
N GLU A 164 -31.76 16.67 13.07
CA GLU A 164 -31.53 17.82 13.95
C GLU A 164 -32.44 17.69 15.19
N VAL A 165 -31.89 17.50 16.40
CA VAL A 165 -32.67 17.61 17.64
C VAL A 165 -31.92 18.39 18.73
N ALA A 166 -32.43 19.59 18.94
CA ALA A 166 -32.53 20.41 20.15
C ALA A 166 -31.70 20.06 21.41
N THR A 167 -30.98 21.09 21.83
CA THR A 167 -30.30 21.38 23.10
C THR A 167 -31.11 21.09 24.37
N LYS A 168 -30.50 20.42 25.35
CA LYS A 168 -30.76 20.56 26.81
C LYS A 168 -29.44 20.42 27.58
N GLU A 169 -28.96 21.53 28.14
CA GLU A 169 -28.76 21.77 29.58
C GLU A 169 -27.55 21.04 30.18
N ASP A 170 -26.39 21.68 29.98
CA ASP A 170 -25.37 22.02 30.98
C ASP A 170 -25.44 21.28 32.33
N ASP A 171 -24.80 20.12 32.38
CA ASP A 171 -24.34 19.49 33.63
C ASP A 171 -22.80 19.33 33.56
N GLN A 172 -22.12 20.42 33.18
CA GLN A 172 -20.66 20.50 33.28
C GLN A 172 -20.31 20.63 34.75
N ASP A 173 -19.96 19.53 35.40
CA ASP A 173 -19.44 19.54 36.77
C ASP A 173 -18.10 20.32 36.77
N PRO A 174 -18.06 21.55 37.32
CA PRO A 174 -16.92 22.44 37.17
C PRO A 174 -15.67 21.92 37.92
N GLU A 175 -15.86 21.04 38.91
CA GLU A 175 -14.77 20.39 39.64
C GLU A 175 -14.11 19.29 38.81
N LEU A 176 -14.89 18.49 38.07
CA LEU A 176 -14.37 17.46 37.16
C LEU A 176 -13.66 18.08 35.96
N LEU A 177 -14.25 19.13 35.38
CA LEU A 177 -13.65 19.84 34.23
C LEU A 177 -12.31 20.47 34.61
N GLN A 178 -12.19 20.99 35.83
CA GLN A 178 -10.93 21.51 36.35
C GLN A 178 -9.90 20.41 36.64
N TRP A 179 -10.32 19.27 37.19
CA TRP A 179 -9.41 18.14 37.43
C TRP A 179 -8.85 17.56 36.12
N ILE A 180 -9.69 17.38 35.09
CA ILE A 180 -9.25 16.84 33.79
C ILE A 180 -8.30 17.82 33.08
N ALA A 181 -8.59 19.12 33.13
CA ALA A 181 -7.72 20.16 32.57
C ALA A 181 -6.35 20.18 33.26
N ASP A 182 -6.30 20.10 34.58
CA ASP A 182 -5.05 20.09 35.35
C ASP A 182 -4.27 18.76 35.15
N TYR A 183 -4.96 17.63 34.96
CA TYR A 183 -4.34 16.32 34.77
C TYR A 183 -3.72 16.15 33.36
N LEU A 184 -4.40 16.68 32.33
CA LEU A 184 -3.97 16.56 30.93
C LEU A 184 -3.17 17.77 30.43
N ASP A 185 -3.01 18.82 31.24
CA ASP A 185 -2.39 20.11 30.86
C ASP A 185 -3.07 20.73 29.63
N LEU A 186 -4.40 20.69 29.58
CA LEU A 186 -5.24 21.16 28.48
C LEU A 186 -6.10 22.36 28.90
N ASP A 187 -6.40 23.25 27.95
CA ASP A 187 -7.29 24.38 28.20
C ASP A 187 -8.73 23.87 28.40
N LYS A 188 -9.43 24.44 29.39
CA LYS A 188 -10.83 24.09 29.72
C LYS A 188 -11.79 24.26 28.54
N GLU A 189 -11.44 25.13 27.59
CA GLU A 189 -12.23 25.41 26.38
C GLU A 189 -12.18 24.26 25.36
N GLN A 190 -11.22 23.34 25.51
CA GLN A 190 -11.00 22.20 24.61
C GLN A 190 -11.64 20.91 25.11
N ILE A 191 -12.26 20.91 26.30
CA ILE A 191 -12.78 19.71 26.96
C ILE A 191 -14.31 19.81 27.04
N SER A 192 -14.98 18.82 26.47
CA SER A 192 -16.43 18.65 26.57
C SER A 192 -16.77 17.36 27.30
N ILE A 193 -17.55 17.46 28.39
CA ILE A 193 -18.03 16.30 29.14
C ILE A 193 -19.47 16.00 28.71
N ARG A 194 -19.76 14.75 28.39
CA ARG A 194 -21.11 14.24 28.12
C ARG A 194 -21.44 13.14 29.12
N TRP A 195 -22.67 13.16 29.63
CA TRP A 195 -23.20 12.08 30.45
C TRP A 195 -23.98 11.12 29.56
N GLU A 196 -23.80 9.82 29.77
CA GLU A 196 -24.67 8.80 29.16
C GLU A 196 -26.03 8.87 29.86
N GLU A 197 -27.07 9.31 29.14
CA GLU A 197 -28.44 9.28 29.66
C GLU A 197 -28.95 7.84 29.67
N GLU A 198 -29.54 7.41 30.79
CA GLU A 198 -30.33 6.19 30.87
C GLU A 198 -31.52 6.32 29.91
N ASP A 199 -31.48 5.63 28.78
CA ASP A 199 -32.69 5.34 28.00
C ASP A 199 -33.60 4.44 28.87
N GLU A 200 -34.57 5.02 29.57
CA GLU A 200 -35.73 4.31 30.18
C GLU A 200 -36.71 3.76 29.12
#